data_AF-A0A969LCR0-F1
#
_entry.id   AF-A0A969LCR0-F1
#
_cell.length_a   1.000
_cell.length_b   1.000
_cell.length_c   1.000
_cell.angle_alpha   90.00
_cell.angle_beta   90.00
_cell.angle_gamma   90.00
#
_symmetry.space_group_name_H-M   'P 1'
#
loop_
_entity.id
_entity.type
_entity.pdbx_description
1 polymer ?
#
loop_
_entity_poly.entity_id
_entity_poly.type
_entity_poly.pdbx_seq_one_letter_code
_entity_poly.pdbx_strand_id
1 'polypeptide(L)'
;MPSLPLPVLKRPRTIGYTIMGVLYGGMTEEILLRWGVLSLLAWGLWRLAGRPTAADRRPAAVVMWAAIIGAAVLFGVGHLPAVAALAPLTPILIARTIALNSVAGIIFGWLYWRHHLEAAMVAHATFHIVLTAIVWTTGSGV
;
A
#
# COMPACT_ATOMS: atom_id res chain seq x y z
N MET A 1 -28.27 13.28 -28.29
CA MET A 1 -28.98 13.30 -27.00
C MET A 1 -27.96 13.11 -25.87
N PRO A 2 -28.12 13.78 -24.72
CA PRO A 2 -27.02 14.17 -23.84
C PRO A 2 -26.45 13.00 -23.04
N SER A 3 -25.12 12.99 -22.85
CA SER A 3 -24.44 12.09 -21.92
C SER A 3 -24.93 12.37 -20.50
N LEU A 4 -25.70 11.44 -19.93
CA LEU A 4 -26.02 11.46 -18.51
C LEU A 4 -24.72 11.49 -17.70
N PRO A 5 -24.46 12.52 -16.88
CA PRO A 5 -23.43 12.41 -15.87
C PRO A 5 -23.93 11.35 -14.89
N LEU A 6 -23.29 10.18 -14.88
CA LEU A 6 -23.49 9.24 -13.78
C LEU A 6 -23.16 10.02 -12.50
N PRO A 7 -24.07 10.09 -11.51
CA PRO A 7 -23.70 10.65 -10.23
C PRO A 7 -22.57 9.78 -9.70
N VAL A 8 -21.36 10.33 -9.69
CA VAL A 8 -20.26 9.79 -8.89
C VAL A 8 -20.77 9.92 -7.47
N LEU A 9 -21.46 8.89 -6.99
CA LEU A 9 -21.93 8.79 -5.62
C LEU A 9 -20.68 8.93 -4.76
N LYS A 10 -20.50 10.12 -4.22
CA LYS A 10 -19.47 10.47 -3.25
C LYS A 10 -19.86 9.71 -1.99
N ARG A 11 -19.55 8.40 -1.95
CA ARG A 11 -19.86 7.59 -0.77
C ARG A 11 -18.93 8.07 0.34
N PRO A 12 -19.44 8.68 1.41
CA PRO A 12 -18.60 9.13 2.50
C PRO A 12 -17.90 7.92 3.12
N ARG A 13 -16.62 8.11 3.48
CA ARG A 13 -15.84 7.07 4.16
C ARG A 13 -16.49 6.77 5.51
N THR A 14 -17.09 5.59 5.67
CA THR A 14 -17.82 5.25 6.90
C THR A 14 -16.88 4.72 7.99
N ILE A 15 -17.37 4.67 9.23
CA ILE A 15 -16.69 3.99 10.35
C ILE A 15 -16.41 2.53 9.96
N GLY A 16 -17.38 1.83 9.38
CA GLY A 16 -17.20 0.43 8.94
C GLY A 16 -16.07 0.27 7.93
N TYR A 17 -15.98 1.15 6.94
CA TYR A 17 -14.87 1.15 5.98
C TYR A 17 -13.52 1.42 6.67
N THR A 18 -13.51 2.27 7.68
CA THR A 18 -12.31 2.57 8.47
C THR A 18 -11.86 1.37 9.30
N ILE A 19 -12.79 0.67 9.94
CA ILE A 19 -12.51 -0.56 10.69
C ILE A 19 -11.93 -1.62 9.75
N MET A 20 -12.50 -1.79 8.56
CA MET A 20 -11.94 -2.71 7.56
C MET A 20 -10.54 -2.29 7.11
N GLY A 21 -10.29 -0.99 6.90
CA GLY A 21 -8.94 -0.49 6.63
C GLY A 21 -7.97 -0.79 7.77
N VAL A 22 -8.37 -0.60 9.02
CA VAL A 22 -7.52 -0.90 10.19
C VAL A 22 -7.23 -2.39 10.32
N LEU A 23 -8.24 -3.24 10.19
CA LEU A 23 -8.07 -4.69 10.39
C LEU A 23 -7.48 -5.38 9.16
N TYR A 24 -8.08 -5.17 7.99
CA TYR A 24 -7.62 -5.81 6.76
C TYR A 24 -6.38 -5.11 6.19
N GLY A 25 -6.43 -3.79 6.01
CA GLY A 25 -5.26 -3.03 5.54
C GLY A 25 -4.11 -3.07 6.54
N GLY A 26 -4.39 -2.68 7.79
CA GLY A 26 -3.40 -2.63 8.85
C GLY A 26 -2.82 -3.99 9.27
N MET A 27 -3.48 -5.13 9.03
CA MET A 27 -2.90 -6.44 9.35
C MET A 27 -2.71 -7.34 8.12
N THR A 28 -3.79 -7.66 7.40
CA THR A 28 -3.74 -8.62 6.27
C THR A 28 -2.84 -8.12 5.15
N GLU A 29 -3.00 -6.88 4.70
CA GLU A 29 -2.16 -6.33 3.63
C GLU A 29 -0.70 -6.22 4.07
N GLU A 30 -0.43 -5.85 5.32
CA GLU A 30 0.95 -5.80 5.84
C GLU A 30 1.61 -7.18 5.92
N ILE A 31 0.90 -8.22 6.36
CA ILE A 31 1.43 -9.59 6.35
C ILE A 31 1.74 -10.03 4.91
N LEU A 32 0.79 -9.85 3.98
CA LEU A 32 0.98 -10.28 2.60
C LEU A 32 2.10 -9.51 1.91
N LEU A 33 2.13 -8.19 2.03
CA LEU A 33 3.06 -7.35 1.29
C LEU A 33 4.43 -7.24 1.96
N ARG A 34 4.51 -7.11 3.29
CA ARG A 34 5.79 -6.83 3.97
C ARG A 34 6.44 -8.12 4.38
N TRP A 35 5.72 -8.95 5.12
CA TRP A 35 6.25 -10.26 5.48
C TRP A 35 6.37 -11.17 4.25
N GLY A 36 5.36 -11.22 3.38
CA GLY A 36 5.38 -12.01 2.14
C GLY A 36 6.23 -11.39 1.03
N VAL A 37 5.65 -10.48 0.25
CA VAL A 37 6.22 -9.98 -1.02
C VAL A 37 7.59 -9.31 -0.83
N LEU A 38 7.71 -8.34 0.08
CA LEU A 38 8.94 -7.59 0.29
C LEU A 38 10.06 -8.52 0.76
N SER A 39 9.82 -9.40 1.73
CA SER A 39 10.84 -10.37 2.16
C SER A 39 11.25 -11.31 1.05
N LEU A 40 10.31 -11.79 0.22
CA LEU A 40 10.61 -12.64 -0.93
C LEU A 40 11.47 -11.93 -1.98
N LEU A 41 11.13 -10.67 -2.29
CA LEU A 41 11.88 -9.83 -3.22
C LEU A 41 13.28 -9.54 -2.67
N ALA A 42 13.39 -9.15 -1.40
CA ALA A 42 14.66 -8.87 -0.76
C ALA A 42 15.56 -10.12 -0.74
N TRP A 43 15.00 -11.28 -0.40
CA TRP A 43 15.71 -12.55 -0.42
C TRP A 43 16.16 -12.93 -1.84
N GLY A 44 15.27 -12.83 -2.83
CA GLY A 44 15.57 -13.17 -4.23
C GLY A 44 16.65 -12.27 -4.80
N LEU A 45 16.51 -10.95 -4.66
CA LEU A 45 17.51 -9.98 -5.11
C LEU A 45 18.85 -10.17 -4.40
N TRP A 46 18.84 -10.47 -3.10
CA TRP A 46 20.05 -10.76 -2.34
C TRP A 46 20.77 -12.01 -2.83
N ARG A 47 20.03 -13.08 -3.15
CA ARG A 47 20.59 -14.31 -3.74
C ARG A 47 21.17 -14.10 -5.13
N LEU A 48 20.55 -13.24 -5.94
CA LEU A 48 20.99 -12.90 -7.29
C LEU A 48 22.22 -11.99 -7.30
N ALA A 49 22.36 -11.12 -6.28
CA ALA A 49 23.49 -10.19 -6.15
C ALA A 49 24.83 -10.88 -5.78
N GLY A 50 24.83 -12.19 -5.53
CA GLY A 50 26.01 -12.98 -5.18
C GLY A 50 25.71 -13.89 -3.99
N ARG A 51 26.35 -15.07 -3.92
CA ARG A 51 26.17 -16.01 -2.79
C ARG A 51 26.67 -15.31 -1.52
N PRO A 52 25.78 -14.89 -0.61
CA PRO A 52 26.20 -14.19 0.58
C PRO A 52 27.09 -15.15 1.37
N THR A 53 28.31 -14.71 1.68
CA THR A 53 29.19 -15.51 2.52
C THR A 53 28.62 -15.50 3.94
N ALA A 54 29.04 -16.42 4.82
CA ALA A 54 28.58 -16.43 6.22
C ALA A 54 28.85 -15.10 6.98
N ALA A 55 29.71 -14.23 6.42
CA ALA A 55 29.96 -12.87 6.90
C ALA A 55 28.83 -11.87 6.54
N ASP A 56 28.12 -12.09 5.43
CA ASP A 56 27.02 -11.24 4.96
C ASP A 56 25.74 -11.61 5.70
N ARG A 57 25.59 -11.17 6.94
CA ARG A 57 24.39 -11.51 7.73
C ARG A 57 23.11 -10.79 7.28
N ARG A 58 23.21 -9.78 6.42
CA ARG A 58 22.09 -8.91 6.00
C ARG A 58 22.21 -8.47 4.54
N PRO A 59 21.10 -8.32 3.81
CA PRO A 59 21.12 -7.70 2.47
C PRO A 59 21.65 -6.26 2.52
N ALA A 60 22.34 -5.85 1.46
CA ALA A 60 22.78 -4.47 1.29
C ALA A 60 21.58 -3.51 1.22
N ALA A 61 21.78 -2.25 1.62
CA ALA A 61 20.73 -1.23 1.62
C ALA A 61 20.07 -1.06 0.22
N VAL A 62 20.86 -1.16 -0.86
CA VAL A 62 20.34 -1.08 -2.23
C VAL A 62 19.37 -2.22 -2.56
N VAL A 63 19.63 -3.43 -2.06
CA VAL A 63 18.73 -4.59 -2.23
C VAL A 63 17.43 -4.35 -1.49
N MET A 64 17.51 -3.83 -0.26
CA MET A 64 16.33 -3.52 0.54
C MET A 64 15.47 -2.43 -0.10
N TRP A 65 16.08 -1.34 -0.58
CA TRP A 65 15.34 -0.30 -1.29
C TRP A 65 14.72 -0.78 -2.60
N ALA A 66 15.43 -1.61 -3.37
CA ALA A 66 14.88 -2.21 -4.58
C ALA A 66 13.65 -3.09 -4.25
N ALA A 67 13.73 -3.92 -3.20
CA ALA A 67 12.60 -4.73 -2.73
C ALA A 67 11.43 -3.88 -2.22
N ILE A 68 11.70 -2.81 -1.47
CA ILE A 68 10.68 -1.86 -0.98
C ILE A 68 9.95 -1.21 -2.16
N ILE A 69 10.69 -0.67 -3.14
CA ILE A 69 10.10 -0.01 -4.31
C ILE A 69 9.28 -1.01 -5.13
N GLY A 70 9.82 -2.22 -5.36
CA GLY A 70 9.10 -3.29 -6.06
C GLY A 70 7.80 -3.69 -5.36
N ALA A 71 7.86 -3.95 -4.04
CA ALA A 71 6.67 -4.29 -3.26
C ALA A 71 5.66 -3.14 -3.21
N ALA A 72 6.10 -1.88 -3.14
CA ALA A 72 5.23 -0.71 -3.15
C ALA A 72 4.51 -0.51 -4.49
N VAL A 73 5.16 -0.80 -5.62
CA VAL A 73 4.52 -0.79 -6.94
C VAL A 73 3.50 -1.92 -7.02
N LEU A 74 3.85 -3.13 -6.58
CA LEU A 74 2.92 -4.27 -6.54
C LEU A 74 1.72 -4.00 -5.63
N PHE A 75 1.92 -3.31 -4.51
CA PHE A 75 0.84 -2.86 -3.63
C PHE A 75 -0.12 -1.92 -4.36
N GLY A 76 0.40 -0.93 -5.11
CA GLY A 76 -0.43 -0.03 -5.91
C GLY A 76 -1.15 -0.72 -7.07
N VAL A 77 -0.52 -1.69 -7.72
CA VAL A 77 -1.17 -2.53 -8.75
C VAL A 77 -2.25 -3.42 -8.13
N GLY A 78 -1.99 -3.99 -6.95
CA GLY A 78 -2.94 -4.83 -6.22
C GLY A 78 -4.23 -4.12 -5.82
N HIS A 79 -4.24 -2.78 -5.83
CA HIS A 79 -5.43 -1.97 -5.58
C HIS A 79 -6.31 -1.75 -6.82
N LEU A 80 -5.81 -2.02 -8.03
CA LEU A 80 -6.57 -1.79 -9.26
C LEU A 80 -7.88 -2.59 -9.36
N PRO A 81 -7.96 -3.88 -8.93
CA PRO A 81 -9.23 -4.61 -8.93
C PRO A 81 -10.31 -3.95 -8.05
N ALA A 82 -9.92 -3.44 -6.87
CA ALA A 82 -10.85 -2.74 -5.97
C ALA A 82 -11.35 -1.42 -6.60
N VAL A 83 -10.47 -0.69 -7.30
CA VAL A 83 -10.85 0.52 -8.03
C VAL A 83 -11.75 0.20 -9.22
N ALA A 84 -11.46 -0.86 -9.96
CA ALA A 84 -12.26 -1.32 -11.11
C ALA A 84 -13.69 -1.72 -10.70
N ALA A 85 -13.88 -2.23 -9.48
CA ALA A 85 -15.19 -2.54 -8.93
C ALA A 85 -16.05 -1.28 -8.63
N LEU A 86 -15.43 -0.11 -8.56
CA LEU A 86 -16.09 1.16 -8.23
C LEU A 86 -16.24 2.10 -9.43
N ALA A 87 -15.30 2.06 -10.38
CA ALA A 87 -15.29 2.92 -11.55
C ALA A 87 -14.50 2.30 -12.71
N PRO A 88 -14.80 2.66 -13.98
CA PRO A 88 -13.99 2.26 -15.12
C PRO A 88 -12.53 2.70 -14.97
N LEU A 89 -11.59 1.79 -15.22
CA LEU A 89 -10.16 2.11 -15.19
C LEU A 89 -9.77 2.97 -16.40
N THR A 90 -9.44 4.23 -16.13
CA THR A 90 -8.82 5.13 -17.11
C THR A 90 -7.30 5.20 -16.87
N PRO A 91 -6.49 5.56 -17.87
CA PRO A 91 -5.04 5.69 -17.70
C PRO A 91 -4.65 6.61 -16.53
N ILE A 92 -5.38 7.72 -16.34
CA ILE A 92 -5.16 8.64 -15.22
C ILE A 92 -5.52 8.01 -13.87
N LEU A 93 -6.60 7.23 -13.78
CA LEU A 93 -7.00 6.56 -12.55
C LEU A 93 -6.04 5.44 -12.18
N ILE A 94 -5.55 4.69 -13.16
CA ILE A 94 -4.50 3.67 -12.99
C ILE A 94 -3.23 4.34 -12.44
N ALA A 95 -2.72 5.37 -13.14
CA ALA A 95 -1.50 6.06 -12.75
C ALA A 95 -1.60 6.65 -11.34
N ARG A 96 -2.71 7.33 -11.04
CA ARG A 96 -2.99 7.89 -9.71
C ARG A 96 -3.03 6.81 -8.63
N THR A 97 -3.73 5.70 -8.89
CA THR A 97 -3.88 4.60 -7.92
C THR A 97 -2.54 3.97 -7.61
N ILE A 98 -1.75 3.64 -8.63
CA ILE A 98 -0.41 3.07 -8.42
C ILE A 98 0.46 4.07 -7.67
N ALA A 99 0.55 5.32 -8.13
CA ALA A 99 1.42 6.32 -7.53
C ALA A 99 1.12 6.57 -6.04
N LEU A 100 -0.15 6.84 -5.69
CA LEU A 100 -0.51 7.16 -4.30
C LEU A 100 -0.31 5.97 -3.36
N ASN A 101 -0.68 4.76 -3.80
CA ASN A 101 -0.46 3.56 -3.00
C ASN A 101 1.02 3.20 -2.89
N SER A 102 1.82 3.42 -3.94
CA SER A 102 3.27 3.21 -3.86
C SER A 102 3.96 4.16 -2.89
N VAL A 103 3.52 5.42 -2.79
CA VAL A 103 4.05 6.34 -1.76
C VAL A 103 3.81 5.81 -0.35
N ALA A 104 2.57 5.38 -0.05
CA ALA A 104 2.26 4.74 1.23
C ALA A 104 3.07 3.44 1.41
N GLY A 105 3.16 2.64 0.35
CA GLY A 105 3.91 1.40 0.27
C GLY A 105 5.39 1.56 0.65
N ILE A 106 6.04 2.61 0.14
CA ILE A 106 7.44 2.94 0.43
C ILE A 106 7.61 3.29 1.91
N ILE A 107 6.71 4.12 2.47
CA ILE A 107 6.78 4.54 3.87
C ILE A 107 6.63 3.32 4.80
N PHE A 108 5.61 2.49 4.58
CA PHE A 108 5.39 1.30 5.41
C PHE A 108 6.48 0.25 5.22
N GLY A 109 6.98 0.07 4.00
CA GLY A 109 8.12 -0.82 3.70
C GLY A 109 9.42 -0.37 4.37
N TRP A 110 9.66 0.94 4.43
CA TRP A 110 10.78 1.51 5.18
C TRP A 110 10.63 1.29 6.69
N LEU A 111 9.44 1.50 7.26
CA LEU A 111 9.17 1.21 8.68
C LEU A 111 9.37 -0.27 9.02
N TYR A 112 8.89 -1.18 8.15
CA TYR A 112 9.14 -2.62 8.29
C TYR A 112 10.64 -2.93 8.33
N TRP A 113 11.42 -2.35 7.42
CA TRP A 113 12.86 -2.59 7.34
C TRP A 113 13.63 -2.01 8.53
N ARG A 114 13.28 -0.79 8.97
CA ARG A 114 13.99 -0.10 10.07
C ARG A 114 13.58 -0.57 11.44
N HIS A 115 12.39 -1.15 11.56
CA HIS A 115 11.83 -1.57 12.83
C HIS A 115 11.33 -3.03 12.74
N HIS A 116 10.05 -3.23 12.46
CA HIS A 116 9.36 -4.52 12.54
C HIS A 116 8.00 -4.44 11.83
N LEU A 117 7.34 -5.59 11.68
CA LEU A 117 6.05 -5.70 10.99
C LEU A 117 4.96 -4.88 11.69
N GLU A 118 4.94 -4.90 13.00
CA GLU A 118 3.96 -4.23 13.85
C GLU A 118 4.03 -2.70 13.69
N ALA A 119 5.23 -2.14 13.48
CA ALA A 119 5.37 -0.72 13.16
C ALA A 119 4.70 -0.35 11.83
N ALA A 120 4.83 -1.19 10.80
CA ALA A 120 4.15 -0.99 9.52
C ALA A 120 2.63 -1.14 9.68
N MET A 121 2.19 -2.13 10.46
CA MET A 121 0.77 -2.36 10.79
C MET A 121 0.13 -1.16 11.47
N VAL A 122 0.76 -0.64 12.53
CA VAL A 122 0.28 0.53 13.26
C VAL A 122 0.26 1.76 12.35
N ALA A 123 1.29 1.97 11.52
CA ALA A 123 1.34 3.10 10.61
C ALA A 123 0.23 3.05 9.55
N HIS A 124 -0.03 1.88 8.97
CA HIS A 124 -1.08 1.71 7.96
C HIS A 124 -2.48 1.81 8.58
N ALA A 125 -2.71 1.19 9.73
CA ALA A 125 -3.95 1.37 10.49
C ALA A 125 -4.21 2.86 10.81
N THR A 126 -3.17 3.57 11.27
CA THR A 126 -3.23 4.99 11.58
C THR A 126 -3.52 5.83 10.33
N PHE A 127 -2.92 5.49 9.19
CA PHE A 127 -3.20 6.15 7.92
C PHE A 127 -4.69 6.12 7.59
N HIS A 128 -5.36 4.98 7.80
CA HIS A 128 -6.80 4.88 7.58
C HIS A 128 -7.64 5.73 8.54
N ILE A 129 -7.23 5.83 9.81
CA ILE A 129 -7.90 6.67 10.82
C ILE A 129 -7.75 8.16 10.45
N VAL A 130 -6.53 8.59 10.16
CA VAL A 130 -6.21 9.98 9.77
C VAL A 130 -6.93 10.35 8.48
N LEU A 131 -6.94 9.46 7.47
CA LEU A 131 -7.65 9.70 6.22
C LEU A 131 -9.16 9.86 6.44
N THR A 132 -9.77 9.07 7.34
CA THR A 132 -11.16 9.26 7.74
C THR A 132 -11.38 10.62 8.39
N ALA A 133 -10.54 11.00 9.35
CA ALA A 133 -10.64 12.29 10.03
C ALA A 133 -10.52 13.48 9.05
N ILE A 134 -9.59 13.41 8.09
CA ILE A 134 -9.43 14.44 7.05
C ILE A 134 -10.71 14.52 6.20
N VAL A 135 -11.19 13.40 5.67
CA VAL A 135 -12.39 13.38 4.79
C VAL A 135 -13.62 13.95 5.50
N TRP A 136 -13.80 13.64 6.78
CA TRP A 136 -14.94 14.15 7.54
C TRP A 136 -14.83 15.64 7.85
N THR A 137 -13.63 16.12 8.18
CA THR A 137 -13.41 17.54 8.53
C THR A 137 -13.43 18.45 7.29
N THR A 138 -13.09 17.95 6.10
CA THR A 138 -13.14 18.74 4.85
C THR A 138 -14.51 18.77 4.18
N GLY A 139 -15.59 18.31 4.84
CA GLY A 139 -16.95 18.34 4.29
C GLY A 139 -17.19 17.38 3.12
N SER A 140 -16.32 16.37 2.95
CA SER A 140 -16.48 15.27 1.99
C SER A 140 -17.10 14.02 2.63
N GLY A 141 -17.50 14.11 3.90
CA GLY A 141 -18.05 13.03 4.73
C GLY A 141 -19.56 13.06 4.96
N VAL A 142 -20.32 13.98 4.35
CA VAL A 142 -21.79 14.03 4.37
C VAL A 142 -22.33 14.06 2.94
#